data_AF-A0A2B8BJ27-F1
#
_entry.id   AF-A0A2B8BJ27-F1
#
_cell.length_a   1.000
_cell.length_b   1.000
_cell.length_c   1.000
_cell.angle_alpha   90.00
_cell.angle_beta   90.00
_cell.angle_gamma   90.00
#
_symmetry.space_group_name_H-M   'P 1'
#
loop_
_entity.id
_entity.type
_entity.pdbx_description
1 polymer ?
#
loop_
_entity_poly.entity_id
_entity_poly.type
_entity_poly.pdbx_seq_one_letter_code
_entity_poly.pdbx_strand_id
1 'polypeptide(L)'
;METTDDRVKLIYHRLVAREIRRDPALIERARKIVEELSAKPNQRSHVFEWKALLAQPSDTVRHFIVSRNQDATRLRITSPFPMLPELSVQDEQTRRRMWRKARKHGRSTTSTAPSAL
;
A
#
# COMPACT_ATOMS: atom_id res chain seq x y z
N MET A 1 -9.40 -9.25 13.31
CA MET A 1 -8.01 -9.65 13.65
C MET A 1 -7.14 -9.31 12.45
N GLU A 2 -6.02 -8.58 12.62
CA GLU A 2 -5.11 -8.22 11.51
C GLU A 2 -4.44 -9.49 10.96
N THR A 3 -4.60 -9.76 9.65
CA THR A 3 -4.06 -10.96 9.00
C THR A 3 -2.57 -10.81 8.68
N THR A 4 -1.90 -11.90 8.30
CA THR A 4 -0.51 -11.82 7.80
C THR A 4 -0.44 -11.01 6.51
N ASP A 5 -1.47 -11.11 5.65
CA ASP A 5 -1.57 -10.37 4.40
C ASP A 5 -1.72 -8.86 4.65
N ASP A 6 -2.54 -8.46 5.62
CA ASP A 6 -2.66 -7.06 6.06
C ASP A 6 -1.30 -6.50 6.52
N ARG A 7 -0.53 -7.32 7.25
CA ARG A 7 0.81 -6.94 7.73
C ARG A 7 1.82 -6.80 6.60
N VAL A 8 1.79 -7.67 5.60
CA VAL A 8 2.64 -7.54 4.41
C VAL A 8 2.33 -6.24 3.66
N LYS A 9 1.03 -5.94 3.48
CA LYS A 9 0.58 -4.67 2.89
C LYS A 9 1.04 -3.47 3.72
N LEU A 10 0.97 -3.53 5.05
CA LEU A 10 1.49 -2.47 5.92
C LEU A 10 3.01 -2.30 5.78
N ILE A 11 3.77 -3.39 5.72
CA ILE A 11 5.23 -3.33 5.51
C ILE A 11 5.55 -2.68 4.17
N TYR A 12 4.84 -3.06 3.10
CA TYR A 12 4.96 -2.41 1.79
C TYR A 12 4.74 -0.90 1.90
N HIS A 13 3.62 -0.48 2.50
CA HIS A 13 3.29 0.94 2.60
C HIS A 13 4.24 1.74 3.51
N ARG A 14 4.93 1.10 4.45
CA ARG A 14 6.04 1.72 5.21
C ARG A 14 7.26 1.99 4.32
N LEU A 15 7.56 1.12 3.36
CA LEU A 15 8.59 1.37 2.36
C LEU A 15 8.17 2.52 1.45
N VAL A 16 6.95 2.47 0.93
CA VAL A 16 6.37 3.56 0.11
C VAL A 16 6.42 4.90 0.84
N ALA A 17 6.00 4.97 2.11
CA ALA A 17 6.04 6.20 2.89
C ALA A 17 7.47 6.74 3.10
N ARG A 18 8.48 5.86 3.12
CA ARG A 18 9.90 6.25 3.18
C ARG A 18 10.37 6.81 1.85
N GLU A 19 9.97 6.21 0.73
CA GLU A 19 10.34 6.70 -0.59
C GLU A 19 9.61 8.01 -0.94
N ILE A 20 8.33 8.18 -0.60
CA ILE A 20 7.61 9.46 -0.76
C ILE A 20 8.31 10.58 0.02
N ARG A 21 8.89 10.28 1.19
CA ARG A 21 9.64 11.30 1.96
C ARG A 21 10.88 11.78 1.19
N ARG A 22 11.51 10.90 0.41
CA ARG A 22 12.72 11.19 -0.37
C ARG A 22 12.36 11.84 -1.70
N ASP A 23 11.31 11.36 -2.35
CA ASP A 23 10.79 11.86 -3.61
C ASP A 23 9.27 12.11 -3.49
N PRO A 24 8.86 13.33 -3.11
CA PRO A 24 7.44 13.69 -3.05
C PRO A 24 6.72 13.60 -4.39
N ALA A 25 7.44 13.62 -5.53
CA ALA A 25 6.82 13.52 -6.85
C ALA A 25 6.17 12.15 -7.11
N LEU A 26 6.45 11.13 -6.29
CA LEU A 26 5.72 9.86 -6.28
C LEU A 26 4.22 10.04 -6.00
N ILE A 27 3.82 11.04 -5.20
CA ILE A 27 2.41 11.36 -4.97
C ILE A 27 1.75 11.86 -6.25
N GLU A 28 2.43 12.75 -6.97
CA GLU A 28 1.93 13.30 -8.24
C GLU A 28 1.76 12.20 -9.30
N ARG A 29 2.71 11.26 -9.36
CA ARG A 29 2.60 10.10 -10.26
C ARG A 29 1.44 9.17 -9.86
N ALA A 30 1.26 8.91 -8.57
CA ALA A 30 0.11 8.15 -8.08
C ALA A 30 -1.22 8.87 -8.38
N ARG A 31 -1.25 10.21 -8.32
CA ARG A 31 -2.44 11.01 -8.64
C ARG A 31 -2.86 10.83 -10.09
N LYS A 32 -1.91 10.89 -11.04
CA LYS A 32 -2.17 10.67 -12.48
C LYS A 32 -2.80 9.30 -12.73
N ILE A 33 -2.28 8.25 -12.10
CA ILE A 33 -2.85 6.90 -12.19
C ILE A 33 -4.31 6.90 -11.72
N VAL A 34 -4.59 7.49 -10.56
CA VAL A 34 -5.93 7.52 -10.00
C VAL A 34 -6.88 8.40 -10.81
N GLU A 35 -6.38 9.48 -11.42
CA GLU A 35 -7.15 10.32 -12.34
C GLU A 35 -7.59 9.54 -13.57
N GLU A 36 -6.67 8.82 -14.22
CA GLU A 36 -6.96 7.94 -15.35
C GLU A 36 -7.96 6.83 -14.99
N LEU A 37 -7.82 6.24 -13.79
CA LEU A 37 -8.81 5.29 -13.28
C LEU A 37 -10.16 5.97 -13.09
N SER A 38 -10.20 7.15 -12.49
CA SER A 38 -11.44 7.89 -12.20
C SER A 38 -12.21 8.32 -13.45
N ALA A 39 -11.53 8.47 -14.58
CA ALA A 39 -12.13 8.88 -15.85
C ALA A 39 -12.86 7.74 -16.59
N LYS A 40 -12.64 6.49 -16.21
CA LYS A 40 -13.31 5.33 -16.83
C LYS A 40 -14.77 5.23 -16.36
N PRO A 41 -15.70 4.67 -17.13
CA PRO A 41 -17.07 4.44 -16.66
C PRO A 41 -17.12 3.40 -15.52
N ASN A 42 -18.16 3.44 -14.67
CA ASN A 42 -18.44 2.47 -13.60
C ASN A 42 -17.30 2.27 -12.57
N GLN A 43 -16.65 3.35 -12.15
CA GLN A 43 -15.58 3.26 -11.15
C GLN A 43 -16.10 2.93 -9.77
N ARG A 44 -15.26 2.18 -9.04
CA ARG A 44 -15.51 1.80 -7.66
C ARG A 44 -15.23 2.98 -6.73
N SER A 45 -15.94 3.05 -5.60
CA SER A 45 -15.83 4.14 -4.61
C SER A 45 -14.39 4.41 -4.16
N HIS A 46 -13.58 3.37 -3.97
CA HIS A 46 -12.19 3.50 -3.53
C HIS A 46 -11.30 4.32 -4.47
N VAL A 47 -11.64 4.41 -5.76
CA VAL A 47 -10.88 5.26 -6.71
C VAL A 47 -11.02 6.73 -6.32
N PHE A 48 -12.23 7.16 -5.96
CA PHE A 48 -12.48 8.53 -5.50
C PHE A 48 -11.89 8.80 -4.11
N GLU A 49 -11.92 7.80 -3.23
CA GLU A 49 -11.26 7.91 -1.91
C GLU A 49 -9.74 8.10 -2.05
N TRP A 50 -9.10 7.32 -2.94
CA TRP A 50 -7.69 7.52 -3.26
C TRP A 50 -7.43 8.87 -3.91
N LYS A 51 -8.32 9.34 -4.78
CA LYS A 51 -8.20 10.68 -5.40
C LYS A 51 -8.23 11.78 -4.35
N ALA A 52 -9.18 11.72 -3.42
CA ALA A 52 -9.31 12.68 -2.33
C ALA A 52 -8.10 12.64 -1.38
N LEU A 53 -7.61 11.44 -1.06
CA LEU A 53 -6.43 11.25 -0.22
C LEU A 53 -5.16 11.80 -0.88
N LEU A 54 -4.94 11.51 -2.17
CA LEU A 54 -3.76 11.97 -2.92
C LEU A 54 -3.77 13.47 -3.24
N ALA A 55 -4.90 14.16 -3.04
CA ALA A 55 -4.98 15.62 -3.08
C ALA A 55 -4.46 16.28 -1.78
N GLN A 56 -4.23 15.49 -0.71
CA GLN A 56 -3.67 15.99 0.54
C GLN A 56 -2.15 16.18 0.45
N PRO A 57 -1.53 16.95 1.36
CA PRO A 57 -0.08 17.05 1.47
C PRO A 57 0.59 15.67 1.62
N SER A 58 1.81 15.53 1.08
CA SER A 58 2.55 14.26 1.06
C SER A 58 2.69 13.65 2.45
N ASP A 59 2.89 14.46 3.49
CA ASP A 59 2.99 13.99 4.86
C ASP A 59 1.69 13.38 5.39
N THR A 60 0.55 14.01 5.08
CA THR A 60 -0.78 13.45 5.40
C THR A 60 -0.98 12.09 4.75
N VAL A 61 -0.64 11.97 3.46
CA VAL A 61 -0.73 10.68 2.74
C VAL A 61 0.19 9.63 3.38
N ARG A 62 1.45 10.00 3.65
CA ARG A 62 2.44 9.11 4.29
C ARG A 62 1.96 8.60 5.64
N HIS A 63 1.43 9.48 6.48
CA HIS A 63 0.87 9.12 7.79
C HIS A 63 -0.34 8.20 7.66
N PHE A 64 -1.23 8.49 6.70
CA PHE A 64 -2.42 7.69 6.45
C PHE A 64 -2.06 6.26 6.03
N ILE A 65 -1.21 6.09 5.01
CA ILE A 65 -0.93 4.77 4.44
C ILE A 65 -0.21 3.82 5.41
N VAL A 66 0.41 4.33 6.49
CA VAL A 66 1.03 3.52 7.55
C VAL A 66 0.18 3.39 8.82
N SER A 67 -0.96 4.08 8.89
CA SER A 67 -1.87 4.07 10.04
C SER A 67 -2.58 2.72 10.21
N ARG A 68 -2.76 2.23 11.44
CA ARG A 68 -3.50 0.98 11.69
C ARG A 68 -5.01 1.15 11.83
N ASN A 69 -5.56 2.31 11.47
CA ASN A 69 -7.01 2.49 11.45
C ASN A 69 -7.67 1.62 10.35
N GLN A 70 -8.98 1.44 10.47
CA GLN A 70 -9.75 0.57 9.58
C GLN A 70 -9.74 1.08 8.14
N ASP A 71 -9.86 2.39 7.94
CA ASP A 71 -9.88 3.01 6.61
C ASP A 71 -8.57 2.80 5.85
N ALA A 72 -7.43 3.04 6.48
CA ALA A 72 -6.13 2.79 5.87
C ALA A 72 -5.94 1.30 5.57
N THR A 73 -6.36 0.42 6.47
CA THR A 73 -6.27 -1.03 6.26
C THR A 73 -7.06 -1.46 5.02
N ARG A 74 -8.30 -0.97 4.86
CA ARG A 74 -9.14 -1.23 3.68
C ARG A 74 -8.53 -0.62 2.42
N LEU A 75 -8.13 0.65 2.45
CA LEU A 75 -7.62 1.34 1.26
C LEU A 75 -6.32 0.76 0.74
N ARG A 76 -5.45 0.21 1.61
CA ARG A 76 -4.22 -0.49 1.18
C ARG A 76 -4.46 -1.64 0.21
N ILE A 77 -5.65 -2.26 0.24
CA ILE A 77 -6.00 -3.36 -0.66
C ILE A 77 -6.02 -2.88 -2.12
N THR A 78 -6.46 -1.65 -2.34
CA THR A 78 -6.64 -1.04 -3.67
C THR A 78 -5.62 0.07 -3.93
N SER A 79 -4.47 0.00 -3.26
CA SER A 79 -3.42 1.00 -3.35
C SER A 79 -2.92 1.20 -4.78
N PRO A 80 -2.74 2.46 -5.26
CA PRO A 80 -2.21 2.74 -6.59
C PRO A 80 -0.68 2.60 -6.66
N PHE A 81 0.03 2.64 -5.53
CA PHE A 81 1.48 2.68 -5.49
C PHE A 81 2.19 1.48 -6.15
N PRO A 82 1.69 0.23 -6.11
CA PRO A 82 2.30 -0.90 -6.82
C PRO A 82 2.35 -0.72 -8.35
N MET A 83 1.59 0.21 -8.91
CA MET A 83 1.61 0.52 -10.35
C MET A 83 2.77 1.46 -10.73
N LEU A 84 3.49 2.02 -9.75
CA LEU A 84 4.68 2.83 -9.98
C LEU A 84 5.92 1.94 -10.09
N PRO A 85 6.66 1.96 -11.22
CA PRO A 85 7.86 1.14 -11.40
C PRO A 85 8.92 1.34 -10.32
N GLU A 86 9.06 2.55 -9.79
CA GLU A 86 10.04 2.92 -8.77
C GLU A 86 9.74 2.30 -7.41
N LEU A 87 8.49 1.91 -7.18
CA LEU A 87 8.03 1.25 -5.95
C LEU A 87 7.86 -0.26 -6.13
N SER A 88 8.26 -0.79 -7.28
CA SER A 88 8.16 -2.21 -7.60
C SER A 88 8.94 -3.06 -6.59
N VAL A 89 8.27 -4.07 -6.04
CA VAL A 89 8.86 -5.09 -5.15
C VAL A 89 8.75 -6.46 -5.81
N GLN A 90 9.13 -6.52 -7.09
CA GLN A 90 9.08 -7.75 -7.87
C GLN A 90 10.24 -8.71 -7.54
N ASP A 91 11.30 -8.24 -6.87
CA ASP A 91 12.39 -9.11 -6.50
C ASP A 91 11.96 -10.10 -5.39
N GLU A 92 12.16 -11.38 -5.66
CA GLU A 92 11.75 -12.47 -4.78
C GLU A 92 12.41 -12.38 -3.40
N GLN A 93 13.62 -11.83 -3.31
CA GLN A 93 14.36 -11.71 -2.05
C GLN A 93 13.67 -10.70 -1.11
N THR A 94 13.27 -9.55 -1.60
CA THR A 94 12.55 -8.52 -0.82
C THR A 94 11.18 -9.01 -0.45
N ARG A 95 10.46 -9.66 -1.38
CA ARG A 95 9.15 -10.26 -1.07
C ARG A 95 9.27 -11.26 0.08
N ARG A 96 10.23 -12.19 0.04
CA ARG A 96 10.52 -13.12 1.15
C ARG A 96 10.86 -12.40 2.45
N ARG A 97 11.67 -11.33 2.41
CA ARG A 97 12.02 -10.52 3.59
C ARG A 97 10.78 -9.88 4.21
N MET A 98 9.86 -9.35 3.40
CA MET A 98 8.60 -8.75 3.88
C MET A 98 7.70 -9.79 4.55
N TRP A 99 7.48 -10.94 3.91
CA TRP A 99 6.69 -12.04 4.48
C TRP A 99 7.28 -12.57 5.79
N ARG A 100 8.61 -12.71 5.86
CA ARG A 100 9.29 -13.13 7.10
C ARG A 100 9.03 -12.14 8.24
N LYS A 101 9.14 -10.83 7.96
CA LYS A 101 8.84 -9.78 8.95
C LYS A 101 7.37 -9.81 9.38
N ALA A 102 6.43 -9.93 8.44
CA ALA A 102 5.01 -10.00 8.74
C ALA A 102 4.66 -11.16 9.68
N ARG A 103 5.21 -12.36 9.42
CA ARG A 103 5.01 -13.56 10.24
C ARG A 103 5.65 -13.45 11.62
N LYS A 104 6.81 -12.79 11.75
CA LYS A 104 7.48 -12.60 13.06
C LYS A 104 6.64 -11.76 14.01
N HIS A 105 5.93 -10.76 13.49
CA HIS A 105 5.02 -9.92 14.28
C HIS A 105 3.60 -10.50 14.40
N GLY A 106 3.36 -11.69 13.83
CA GLY A 106 2.07 -12.40 13.85
C GLY A 106 2.05 -13.69 14.67
N ARG A 107 3.15 -14.03 15.38
CA ARG A 107 3.14 -15.07 16.44
C ARG A 107 3.14 -14.31 17.76
N SER A 108 2.13 -14.31 18.61
CA SER A 108 0.88 -15.08 18.82
C SER A 108 -0.12 -14.97 17.65
N THR A 109 -0.60 -16.00 16.93
CA THR A 109 -0.75 -17.44 17.10
C THR A 109 -0.85 -18.09 15.70
N THR A 110 -0.27 -19.29 15.57
CA THR A 110 -0.50 -20.34 14.56
C THR A 110 -0.23 -20.12 13.05
N SER A 111 0.38 -21.15 12.48
CA SER A 111 0.98 -21.31 11.16
C SER A 111 -0.06 -21.64 10.08
N THR A 112 0.04 -21.02 8.90
CA THR A 112 -0.09 -21.65 7.56
C THR A 112 0.47 -20.66 6.53
N ALA A 113 1.39 -21.12 5.67
CA ALA A 113 1.97 -20.31 4.60
C ALA A 113 1.03 -20.29 3.38
N PRO A 114 0.84 -19.17 2.66
CA PRO A 114 0.08 -19.21 1.43
C PRO A 114 0.96 -19.48 0.20
N SER A 115 0.35 -20.22 -0.73
CA SER A 115 0.81 -20.65 -2.05
C SER A 115 1.27 -19.52 -2.97
N ALA A 116 2.11 -19.91 -3.92
CA ALA A 116 2.57 -19.11 -5.04
C ALA A 116 1.41 -18.56 -5.89
N LEU A 117 1.49 -17.27 -6.19
CA LEU A 117 1.10 -16.64 -7.45
C LEU A 117 2.19 -15.63 -7.80
#